data_AF-A0A851DHV7-F1
#
_entry.id   AF-A0A851DHV7-F1
#
_cell.length_a   1.000
_cell.length_b   1.000
_cell.length_c   1.000
_cell.angle_alpha   90.00
_cell.angle_beta   90.00
_cell.angle_gamma   90.00
#
_symmetry.space_group_name_H-M   'P 1'
#
loop_
_entity.id
_entity.type
_entity.pdbx_description
1 polymer ?
#
loop_
_entity_poly.entity_id
_entity_poly.type
_entity_poly.pdbx_seq_one_letter_code
_entity_poly.pdbx_strand_id
1 'polypeptide(L)'
;DEEEDYMSDSFIKQDVRPGLPMVRRLKEAIQKEDKQKEANEKNRQKSIKEEEKERRDLVLKSALGNENKGFALLQKMGYKSGQALGKSGEGIVEPIPLNIKTGLSGLGHEELKKRKAEEKLENYRQKLHMKKQANEQAADQFRIRFKNKQEERKMEGDLRKSQRACQQLDMQK
;
A
#
# COMPACT_ATOMS: atom_id res chain seq x y z
N ASP A 1 7.40 21.52 -6.53
CA ASP A 1 6.76 21.44 -5.22
C ASP A 1 5.59 20.47 -5.31
N GLU A 2 5.89 19.19 -5.15
CA GLU A 2 4.85 18.17 -4.92
C GLU A 2 4.54 18.23 -3.43
N GLU A 3 3.37 18.74 -3.07
CA GLU A 3 2.88 18.73 -1.69
C GLU A 3 2.89 17.28 -1.20
N GLU A 4 3.70 16.99 -0.19
CA GLU A 4 3.79 15.66 0.42
C GLU A 4 2.38 15.24 0.87
N ASP A 5 1.77 14.29 0.15
CA ASP A 5 0.41 13.81 0.39
C ASP A 5 0.27 13.43 1.88
N TYR A 6 -0.55 14.20 2.59
CA TYR A 6 -0.79 14.09 4.02
C TYR A 6 -1.36 12.72 4.43
N MET A 7 -1.82 11.91 3.47
CA MET A 7 -2.32 10.55 3.69
C MET A 7 -1.34 9.46 3.25
N SER A 8 -0.11 9.81 2.86
CA SER A 8 0.90 8.84 2.46
C SER A 8 1.45 8.02 3.65
N ASP A 9 1.79 6.76 3.35
CA ASP A 9 2.22 5.74 4.30
C ASP A 9 3.58 6.06 4.98
N SER A 10 4.25 7.13 4.54
CA SER A 10 5.46 7.69 5.14
C SER A 10 5.21 8.23 6.55
N PHE A 11 4.04 8.83 6.80
CA PHE A 11 3.64 9.37 8.10
C PHE A 11 3.18 8.28 9.09
N ILE A 12 2.69 7.14 8.60
CA ILE A 12 2.17 6.05 9.44
C ILE A 12 3.29 5.11 9.91
N LYS A 13 4.38 4.96 9.15
CA LYS A 13 5.49 4.06 9.48
C LYS A 13 6.37 4.52 10.64
N GLN A 14 6.32 5.81 10.97
CA GLN A 14 7.12 6.35 12.04
C GLN A 14 6.36 6.23 13.36
N ASP A 15 6.70 5.22 14.16
CA ASP A 15 6.16 5.01 15.51
C ASP A 15 6.75 6.01 16.52
N VAL A 16 6.89 7.27 16.10
CA VAL A 16 7.32 8.40 16.93
C VAL A 16 6.14 9.35 17.07
N ARG A 17 5.75 9.60 18.32
CA ARG A 17 4.71 10.58 18.63
C ARG A 17 5.16 11.96 18.09
N PRO A 18 4.33 12.66 17.30
CA PRO A 18 4.66 13.99 16.80
C PRO A 18 5.11 14.91 17.95
N GLY A 19 6.25 15.58 17.78
CA GLY A 19 6.83 16.50 18.77
C GLY A 19 7.76 15.85 19.81
N LEU A 20 7.92 14.52 19.82
CA LEU A 20 8.90 13.85 20.68
C LEU A 20 10.11 13.39 19.84
N PRO A 21 11.32 13.95 20.07
CA PRO A 21 12.50 13.54 19.31
C PRO A 21 12.80 12.05 19.59
N MET A 22 13.01 11.30 18.52
CA MET A 22 13.39 9.90 18.59
C MET A 22 14.68 9.74 19.42
N VAL A 23 14.71 8.80 20.35
CA VAL A 23 15.92 8.49 21.11
C VAL A 23 17.04 8.12 20.13
N ARG A 24 18.23 8.73 20.26
CA ARG A 24 19.38 8.53 19.34
C ARG A 24 19.63 7.04 19.00
N ARG A 25 19.59 6.18 20.01
CA ARG A 25 19.77 4.72 19.87
C ARG A 25 18.74 4.06 18.94
N LEU A 26 17.48 4.48 19.00
CA LEU A 26 16.41 3.94 18.16
C LEU A 26 16.62 4.39 16.70
N LYS A 27 16.96 5.66 16.48
CA LYS A 27 17.27 6.20 15.16
C LYS A 27 18.47 5.50 14.51
N GLU A 28 19.53 5.25 15.30
CA GLU A 28 20.72 4.52 14.86
C GLU A 28 20.41 3.05 14.55
N ALA A 29 19.55 2.39 15.34
CA ALA A 29 19.13 1.02 15.10
C ALA A 29 18.36 0.87 13.78
N ILE A 30 17.40 1.77 13.52
CA ILE A 30 16.63 1.79 12.25
C ILE A 30 17.57 1.99 11.06
N GLN A 31 18.46 2.99 11.13
CA GLN A 31 19.43 3.22 10.05
C GLN A 31 20.37 2.03 9.82
N LYS A 32 20.78 1.35 10.90
CA LYS A 32 21.63 0.16 10.80
C LYS A 32 20.86 -1.00 10.16
N GLU A 33 19.59 -1.19 10.52
CA GLU A 33 18.73 -2.21 9.93
C GLU A 33 18.47 -1.93 8.44
N ASP A 34 18.18 -0.68 8.07
CA ASP A 34 17.98 -0.28 6.66
C ASP A 34 19.24 -0.50 5.84
N LYS A 35 20.42 -0.09 6.35
CA LYS A 35 21.71 -0.37 5.71
C LYS A 35 21.98 -1.86 5.58
N GLN A 36 21.62 -2.66 6.59
CA GLN A 36 21.78 -4.11 6.55
C GLN A 36 20.84 -4.75 5.52
N LYS A 37 19.59 -4.28 5.42
CA LYS A 37 18.64 -4.71 4.39
C LYS A 37 19.13 -4.36 3.00
N GLU A 38 19.59 -3.14 2.79
CA GLU A 38 20.14 -2.67 1.52
C GLU A 38 21.40 -3.47 1.12
N ALA A 39 22.29 -3.74 2.08
CA ALA A 39 23.47 -4.58 1.85
C ALA A 39 23.09 -6.04 1.54
N ASN A 40 22.07 -6.58 2.21
CA ASN A 40 21.56 -7.92 1.91
C ASN A 40 20.92 -8.00 0.52
N GLU A 41 20.17 -6.98 0.11
CA GLU A 41 19.58 -6.91 -1.23
C GLU A 41 20.64 -6.81 -2.32
N LYS A 42 21.68 -5.99 -2.11
CA LYS A 42 22.81 -5.83 -3.06
C LYS A 42 23.68 -7.09 -3.16
N ASN A 43 23.89 -7.79 -2.04
CA ASN A 43 24.69 -9.03 -2.02
C ASN A 43 23.88 -10.28 -2.36
N ARG A 44 22.56 -10.17 -2.55
CA ARG A 44 21.75 -11.31 -2.96
C ARG A 44 22.09 -11.68 -4.40
N GLN A 45 22.71 -12.86 -4.56
CA GLN A 45 22.88 -13.45 -5.88
C GLN A 45 21.50 -13.77 -6.47
N LYS A 46 21.28 -13.33 -7.70
CA LYS A 46 20.06 -13.63 -8.45
C LYS A 46 20.00 -15.12 -8.75
N SER A 47 18.79 -15.68 -8.77
CA SER A 47 18.62 -17.06 -9.23
C SER A 47 18.89 -17.14 -10.73
N ILE A 48 19.44 -18.26 -11.21
CA ILE A 48 19.62 -18.55 -12.66
C ILE A 48 18.32 -18.27 -13.44
N LYS A 49 17.16 -18.58 -12.85
CA LYS A 49 15.83 -18.34 -13.47
C LYS A 49 15.52 -16.84 -13.63
N GLU A 50 15.92 -16.03 -12.67
CA GLU A 50 15.70 -14.57 -12.70
C GLU A 50 16.62 -13.94 -13.75
N GLU A 51 17.89 -14.36 -13.77
CA GLU A 51 18.89 -13.88 -14.72
C GLU A 51 18.54 -14.25 -16.17
N GLU A 52 18.09 -15.49 -16.43
CA GLU A 52 17.64 -15.91 -17.76
C GLU A 52 16.44 -15.09 -18.24
N LYS A 53 15.50 -14.78 -17.34
CA LYS A 53 14.34 -13.94 -17.64
C LYS A 53 14.76 -12.51 -17.98
N GLU A 54 15.62 -11.90 -17.16
CA GLU A 54 16.13 -10.56 -17.42
C GLU A 54 16.88 -10.50 -18.75
N ARG A 55 17.74 -11.49 -19.04
CA ARG A 55 18.45 -11.58 -20.31
C ARG A 55 17.47 -11.68 -21.49
N ARG A 56 16.44 -12.53 -21.37
CA ARG A 56 15.39 -12.67 -22.39
C ARG A 56 14.66 -11.33 -22.60
N ASP A 57 14.24 -10.67 -21.53
CA ASP A 57 13.49 -9.42 -21.60
C ASP A 57 14.34 -8.28 -22.19
N LEU A 58 15.64 -8.23 -21.88
CA LEU A 58 16.58 -7.29 -22.48
C LEU A 58 16.72 -7.51 -23.98
N VAL A 59 16.90 -8.75 -24.41
CA VAL A 59 17.04 -9.10 -25.83
C VAL A 59 15.75 -8.83 -26.60
N LEU A 60 14.58 -9.11 -26.01
CA LEU A 60 13.29 -8.84 -26.65
C LEU A 60 12.98 -7.34 -26.79
N LYS A 61 13.50 -6.50 -25.89
CA LYS A 61 13.33 -5.04 -25.94
C LYS A 61 14.27 -4.37 -26.95
N SER A 62 15.43 -4.97 -27.21
CA SER A 62 16.40 -4.40 -28.15
C SER A 62 16.02 -4.75 -29.58
N ALA A 63 15.85 -3.72 -30.42
CA ALA A 63 15.77 -3.93 -31.86
C ALA A 63 17.11 -4.50 -32.38
N LEU A 64 17.03 -5.26 -33.48
CA LEU A 64 18.22 -5.75 -34.18
C LEU A 64 18.94 -4.57 -34.85
N GLY A 65 20.24 -4.41 -34.60
CA GLY A 65 21.06 -3.39 -35.26
C GLY A 65 21.55 -3.81 -36.65
N ASN A 66 22.16 -2.85 -37.35
CA ASN A 66 22.69 -3.03 -38.72
C ASN A 66 23.87 -4.00 -38.78
N GLU A 67 24.55 -4.22 -37.65
CA GLU A 67 25.60 -5.22 -37.49
C GLU A 67 25.06 -6.66 -37.63
N ASN A 68 23.76 -6.87 -37.45
CA ASN A 68 23.15 -8.18 -37.64
C ASN A 68 23.05 -8.51 -39.13
N LYS A 69 23.71 -9.60 -39.54
CA LYS A 69 23.69 -10.12 -40.92
C LYS A 69 22.27 -10.34 -41.45
N GLY A 70 21.34 -10.78 -40.60
CA GLY A 70 19.94 -10.99 -40.97
C GLY A 70 19.21 -9.68 -41.27
N PHE A 71 19.43 -8.64 -40.46
CA PHE A 71 18.87 -7.32 -40.71
C PHE A 71 19.43 -6.71 -42.00
N ALA A 72 20.74 -6.82 -42.22
CA ALA A 72 21.39 -6.36 -43.45
C ALA A 72 20.83 -7.07 -44.70
N LEU A 73 20.53 -8.36 -44.61
CA LEU A 73 19.90 -9.11 -45.70
C LEU A 73 18.46 -8.65 -45.96
N LEU A 74 17.66 -8.48 -44.90
CA LEU A 74 16.30 -7.95 -45.02
C LEU A 74 16.29 -6.58 -45.69
N GLN A 75 17.18 -5.67 -45.29
CA GLN A 75 17.30 -4.35 -45.87
C GLN A 75 17.64 -4.41 -47.37
N LYS A 76 18.53 -5.33 -47.79
CA LYS A 76 18.83 -5.57 -49.21
C LYS A 76 17.64 -6.10 -50.00
N MET A 77 16.72 -6.81 -49.35
CA MET A 77 15.47 -7.27 -49.94
C MET A 77 14.37 -6.19 -49.95
N GLY A 78 14.69 -4.96 -49.55
CA GLY A 78 13.77 -3.81 -49.57
C GLY A 78 13.02 -3.59 -48.27
N TYR A 79 13.35 -4.32 -47.20
CA TYR A 79 12.79 -4.06 -45.86
C TYR A 79 13.29 -2.73 -45.30
N LYS A 80 12.40 -1.98 -44.65
CA LYS A 80 12.73 -0.76 -43.89
C LYS A 80 12.42 -0.99 -42.42
N SER A 81 13.26 -0.48 -41.54
CA SER A 81 13.06 -0.59 -40.09
C SER A 81 11.68 -0.07 -39.68
N GLY A 82 10.90 -0.90 -38.99
CA GLY A 82 9.55 -0.55 -38.54
C GLY A 82 8.44 -0.79 -39.57
N GLN A 83 8.77 -1.28 -40.77
CA GLN A 83 7.77 -1.68 -41.75
C GLN A 83 7.24 -3.09 -41.45
N ALA A 84 5.95 -3.31 -41.69
CA ALA A 84 5.35 -4.64 -41.68
C ALA A 84 5.77 -5.44 -42.92
N LEU A 85 5.89 -6.76 -42.76
CA LEU A 85 6.19 -7.68 -43.85
C LEU A 85 4.94 -8.03 -44.67
N GLY A 86 5.13 -8.51 -45.90
CA GLY A 86 4.06 -8.97 -46.81
C GLY A 86 3.79 -8.01 -47.98
N LYS A 87 3.06 -8.48 -49.00
CA LYS A 87 2.80 -7.74 -50.25
C LYS A 87 2.10 -6.40 -50.00
N SER A 88 1.13 -6.38 -49.09
CA SER A 88 0.36 -5.18 -48.71
C SER A 88 0.94 -4.46 -47.48
N GLY A 89 1.98 -5.01 -46.84
CA GLY A 89 2.52 -4.45 -45.59
C GLY A 89 1.54 -4.54 -44.40
N GLU A 90 0.70 -5.58 -44.35
CA GLU A 90 -0.27 -5.79 -43.27
C GLU A 90 0.20 -6.82 -42.22
N GLY A 91 1.43 -7.31 -42.34
CA GLY A 91 2.01 -8.24 -41.38
C GLY A 91 2.21 -7.62 -39.99
N ILE A 92 2.39 -8.49 -38.99
CA ILE A 92 2.75 -8.06 -37.64
C ILE A 92 4.11 -7.34 -37.64
N VAL A 93 4.16 -6.16 -37.01
CA VAL A 93 5.40 -5.38 -36.84
C VAL A 93 6.13 -5.82 -35.57
N GLU A 94 5.37 -6.08 -34.52
CA GLU A 94 5.89 -6.51 -33.22
C GLU A 94 5.86 -8.05 -33.10
N PRO A 95 6.87 -8.64 -32.45
CA PRO A 95 6.90 -10.08 -32.21
C PRO A 95 5.76 -10.50 -31.27
N ILE A 96 5.27 -11.73 -31.47
CA ILE A 96 4.22 -12.30 -30.60
C ILE A 96 4.77 -12.45 -29.17
N PRO A 97 4.06 -11.95 -28.14
CA PRO A 97 4.52 -12.04 -26.76
C PRO A 97 4.59 -13.49 -26.30
N LEU A 98 5.71 -13.83 -25.64
CA LEU A 98 5.96 -15.16 -25.11
C LEU A 98 5.43 -15.27 -23.67
N ASN A 99 4.56 -16.24 -23.42
CA ASN A 99 4.11 -16.55 -22.06
C ASN A 99 4.74 -17.88 -21.57
N ILE A 100 5.79 -17.77 -20.77
CA ILE A 100 6.57 -18.92 -20.30
C ILE A 100 6.08 -19.32 -18.91
N LYS A 101 5.57 -20.54 -18.80
CA LYS A 101 5.19 -21.13 -17.51
C LYS A 101 6.44 -21.52 -16.74
N THR A 102 6.74 -20.79 -15.67
CA THR A 102 7.88 -21.08 -14.79
C THR A 102 7.51 -22.01 -13.62
N GLY A 103 6.22 -22.22 -13.37
CA GLY A 103 5.69 -23.04 -12.29
C GLY A 103 5.06 -24.35 -12.76
N LEU A 104 4.87 -25.25 -11.79
CA LEU A 104 4.20 -26.56 -11.97
C LEU A 104 2.67 -26.48 -11.80
N SER A 105 2.10 -25.28 -11.73
CA SER A 105 0.66 -25.11 -11.52
C SER A 105 -0.13 -25.46 -12.77
N GLY A 106 -1.31 -26.05 -12.58
CA GLY A 106 -2.25 -26.33 -13.64
C GLY A 106 -2.72 -25.07 -14.38
N LEU A 107 -3.18 -25.25 -15.62
CA LEU A 107 -3.88 -24.22 -16.39
C LEU A 107 -5.08 -23.69 -15.56
N GLY A 108 -5.26 -22.36 -15.51
CA GLY A 108 -6.33 -21.70 -14.74
C GLY A 108 -6.04 -21.48 -13.25
N HIS A 109 -4.91 -21.97 -12.72
CA HIS A 109 -4.59 -21.82 -11.30
C HIS A 109 -4.24 -20.37 -10.90
N GLU A 110 -3.66 -19.59 -11.83
CA GLU A 110 -3.33 -18.18 -11.59
C GLU A 110 -4.59 -17.33 -11.36
N GLU A 111 -5.65 -17.59 -12.10
CA GLU A 111 -6.93 -16.90 -11.96
C GLU A 111 -7.58 -17.19 -10.60
N LEU A 112 -7.55 -18.45 -10.16
CA LEU A 112 -8.02 -18.83 -8.84
C LEU A 112 -7.21 -18.17 -7.72
N LYS A 113 -5.88 -18.08 -7.89
CA LYS A 113 -5.00 -17.35 -6.97
C LYS A 113 -5.34 -15.86 -6.91
N LYS A 114 -5.53 -15.23 -8.08
CA LYS A 114 -5.88 -13.81 -8.19
C LYS A 114 -7.20 -13.52 -7.50
N ARG A 115 -8.25 -14.32 -7.78
CA ARG A 115 -9.56 -14.20 -7.13
C ARG A 115 -9.47 -14.33 -5.61
N LYS A 116 -8.73 -15.33 -5.10
CA LYS A 116 -8.51 -15.50 -3.66
C LYS A 116 -7.73 -14.34 -3.03
N ALA A 117 -6.79 -13.74 -3.77
CA ALA A 117 -6.02 -12.60 -3.29
C ALA A 117 -6.91 -11.35 -3.18
N GLU A 118 -7.75 -11.10 -4.20
CA GLU A 118 -8.71 -10.01 -4.22
C GLU A 118 -9.74 -10.14 -3.09
N GLU A 119 -10.31 -11.33 -2.89
CA GLU A 119 -11.26 -11.61 -1.80
C GLU A 119 -10.63 -11.36 -0.41
N LYS A 120 -9.36 -11.74 -0.21
CA LYS A 120 -8.64 -11.47 1.04
C LYS A 120 -8.43 -9.97 1.26
N LEU A 121 -8.09 -9.24 0.19
CA LEU A 121 -7.89 -7.78 0.27
C LEU A 121 -9.20 -7.06 0.59
N GLU A 122 -10.30 -7.47 -0.02
CA GLU A 122 -11.63 -6.92 0.24
C GLU A 122 -12.07 -7.19 1.68
N ASN A 123 -11.93 -8.44 2.16
CA ASN A 123 -12.19 -8.79 3.55
C ASN A 123 -11.34 -7.97 4.54
N TYR A 124 -10.08 -7.70 4.21
CA TYR A 124 -9.21 -6.86 5.03
C TYR A 124 -9.71 -5.41 5.08
N ARG A 125 -10.09 -4.83 3.93
CA ARG A 125 -10.68 -3.49 3.84
C ARG A 125 -11.97 -3.38 4.64
N GLN A 126 -12.85 -4.38 4.54
CA GLN A 126 -14.11 -4.39 5.28
C GLN A 126 -13.87 -4.44 6.80
N LYS A 127 -12.94 -5.29 7.26
CA LYS A 127 -12.56 -5.36 8.69
C LYS A 127 -12.00 -4.04 9.21
N LEU A 128 -11.17 -3.35 8.41
CA LEU A 128 -10.65 -2.03 8.77
C LEU A 128 -11.78 -1.01 8.91
N HIS A 129 -12.73 -0.99 7.97
CA HIS A 129 -13.88 -0.10 8.02
C HIS A 129 -14.75 -0.35 9.26
N MET A 130 -15.06 -1.62 9.54
CA MET A 130 -15.82 -2.02 10.73
C MET A 130 -15.10 -1.62 12.02
N LYS A 131 -13.77 -1.81 12.09
CA LYS A 131 -12.97 -1.41 13.25
C LYS A 131 -12.97 0.11 13.44
N LYS A 132 -12.86 0.88 12.36
CA LYS A 132 -12.94 2.34 12.40
C LYS A 132 -14.30 2.81 12.93
N GLN A 133 -15.40 2.25 12.39
CA GLN A 133 -16.75 2.57 12.81
C GLN A 133 -17.01 2.21 14.27
N ALA A 134 -16.59 1.02 14.71
CA ALA A 134 -16.71 0.62 16.12
C ALA A 134 -15.91 1.54 17.05
N ASN A 135 -14.72 1.99 16.65
CA ASN A 135 -13.92 2.93 17.43
C ASN A 135 -14.60 4.31 17.54
N GLU A 136 -15.17 4.80 16.44
CA GLU A 136 -15.92 6.06 16.41
C GLU A 136 -17.17 6.00 17.29
N GLN A 137 -17.95 4.93 17.17
CA GLN A 137 -19.10 4.67 18.05
C GLN A 137 -18.70 4.61 19.53
N ALA A 138 -17.59 3.93 19.85
CA ALA A 138 -17.09 3.87 21.23
C ALA A 138 -16.68 5.24 21.77
N ALA A 139 -16.05 6.08 20.94
CA ALA A 139 -15.68 7.44 21.30
C ALA A 139 -16.92 8.32 21.56
N ASP A 140 -17.95 8.22 20.72
CA ASP A 140 -19.20 8.98 20.89
C ASP A 140 -19.97 8.55 22.15
N GLN A 141 -20.06 7.24 22.40
CA GLN A 141 -20.67 6.70 23.61
C GLN A 141 -19.95 7.20 24.87
N PHE A 142 -18.63 7.28 24.85
CA PHE A 142 -17.85 7.83 25.96
C PHE A 142 -18.19 9.32 26.21
N ARG A 143 -18.31 10.13 25.15
CA ARG A 143 -18.65 11.56 25.26
C ARG A 143 -20.05 11.77 25.85
N ILE A 144 -21.03 10.97 25.43
CA ILE A 144 -22.40 11.02 25.97
C ILE A 144 -22.41 10.65 27.44
N ARG A 145 -21.76 9.54 27.83
CA ARG A 145 -21.68 9.11 29.24
C ARG A 145 -21.03 10.17 30.11
N PHE A 146 -19.97 10.81 29.61
CA PHE A 146 -19.30 11.88 30.32
C PHE A 146 -20.21 13.10 30.52
N LYS A 147 -20.94 13.52 29.48
CA LYS A 147 -21.91 14.62 29.55
C LYS A 147 -23.02 14.32 30.57
N ASN A 148 -23.67 13.16 30.46
CA ASN A 148 -24.78 12.77 31.35
C ASN A 148 -24.33 12.74 32.82
N LYS A 149 -23.13 12.19 33.09
CA LYS A 149 -22.57 12.17 34.45
C LYS A 149 -22.36 13.57 35.03
N GLN A 150 -21.96 14.53 34.19
CA GLN A 150 -21.78 15.91 34.63
C GLN A 150 -23.13 16.63 34.83
N GLU A 151 -24.13 16.33 34.02
CA GLU A 151 -25.50 16.85 34.20
C GLU A 151 -26.15 16.29 35.47
N GLU A 152 -26.00 14.99 35.73
CA GLU A 152 -26.50 14.34 36.95
C GLU A 152 -25.89 14.98 38.22
N ARG A 153 -24.58 15.21 38.22
CA ARG A 153 -23.89 15.90 39.33
C ARG A 153 -24.40 17.33 39.56
N LYS A 154 -24.77 18.05 38.49
CA LYS A 154 -25.36 19.39 38.61
C LYS A 154 -26.75 19.31 39.23
N MET A 155 -27.60 18.42 38.73
CA MET A 155 -28.95 18.21 39.27
C MET A 155 -28.92 17.81 40.75
N GLU A 156 -28.03 16.89 41.13
CA GLU A 156 -27.85 16.49 42.54
C GLU A 156 -27.40 17.67 43.41
N GLY A 157 -26.46 18.48 42.91
CA GLY A 157 -26.00 19.69 43.59
C GLY A 157 -27.11 20.71 43.80
N ASP A 158 -27.95 20.93 42.79
CA ASP A 158 -29.06 21.89 42.86
C ASP A 158 -30.19 21.38 43.76
N LEU A 159 -30.49 20.08 43.74
CA LEU A 159 -31.40 19.44 44.69
C LEU A 159 -30.93 19.65 46.13
N ARG A 160 -29.65 19.39 46.42
CA ARG A 160 -29.07 19.53 47.77
C ARG A 160 -29.08 20.99 48.26
N LYS A 161 -28.80 21.95 47.38
CA LYS A 161 -28.89 23.39 47.70
C LYS A 161 -30.33 23.78 48.02
N SER A 162 -31.28 23.32 47.20
CA SER A 162 -32.71 23.60 47.38
C SER A 162 -33.23 23.04 48.70
N GLN A 163 -32.87 21.80 49.03
CA GLN A 163 -33.19 21.17 50.32
C GLN A 163 -32.65 21.96 51.52
N ARG A 164 -31.38 22.40 51.46
CA ARG A 164 -30.77 23.21 52.52
C ARG A 164 -31.46 24.56 52.69
N ALA A 165 -31.80 25.23 51.59
CA ALA A 165 -32.50 26.51 51.63
C ALA A 165 -33.89 26.36 52.27
N CYS A 166 -34.65 25.33 51.89
CA CYS A 166 -35.94 25.02 52.51
C CYS A 166 -35.79 24.77 54.02
N GLN A 167 -34.81 23.95 54.43
CA GLN A 167 -34.56 23.65 55.85
C GLN A 167 -34.20 24.90 56.66
N GLN A 168 -33.36 25.79 56.12
CA GLN A 168 -32.99 27.04 56.79
C GLN A 168 -34.19 27.97 56.99
N LEU A 169 -35.04 28.11 55.97
CA LEU A 169 -36.27 28.90 56.06
C LEU A 169 -37.24 28.34 57.11
N ASP A 170 -37.29 27.01 57.26
CA ASP A 170 -38.17 26.35 58.23
C ASP A 170 -37.68 26.52 59.67
N MET A 171 -36.34 26.54 59.88
CA MET A 171 -35.73 26.78 61.20
C MET A 171 -35.75 28.24 61.66
N GLN A 172 -36.09 29.19 60.78
CA GLN A 172 -36.14 30.63 61.10
C GLN A 172 -37.54 31.11 61.51
N LYS A 173 -38.50 30.21 61.71
CA LYS A 173 -39.79 30.49 62.36
C LYS A 173 -39.75 30.12 63.84
#